data_AF-D5XB21-F1
#
_entry.id   AF-D5XB21-F1
#
_cell.length_a   1.000
_cell.length_b   1.000
_cell.length_c   1.000
_cell.angle_alpha   90.00
_cell.angle_beta   90.00
_cell.angle_gamma   90.00
#
_symmetry.space_group_name_H-M   'P 1'
#
loop_
_entity.id
_entity.type
_entity.pdbx_description
1 polymer ?
#
loop_
_entity_poly.entity_id
_entity_poly.type
_entity_poly.pdbx_seq_one_letter_code
_entity_poly.pdbx_strand_id
1 'polypeptide(L)' 'MAPVQCAGCGLANIDGNGGSKCYALGRVIDAKELRQRWACHYYLPVIEEDGRPLTPFQHYLLKQDEIDRKK' A
#
# COMPACT_ATOMS: atom_id res chain seq x y z
N MET A 1 17.91 6.19 -1.11
CA MET A 1 16.44 6.05 -1.11
C MET A 1 16.06 4.98 -0.10
N ALA A 2 15.28 5.32 0.93
CA ALA A 2 14.77 4.33 1.88
C ALA A 2 13.81 3.35 1.15
N PRO A 3 13.74 2.07 1.55
CA PRO A 3 12.83 1.12 0.91
C PRO A 3 11.38 1.60 1.07
N VAL A 4 10.65 1.65 -0.05
CA VAL A 4 9.25 2.13 -0.11
C VAL A 4 8.35 1.18 0.67
N GLN A 5 7.86 1.56 1.84
CA GLN A 5 7.09 0.65 2.71
C GLN A 5 5.62 0.62 2.30
N CYS A 6 5.19 -0.46 1.66
CA CYS A 6 3.80 -0.59 1.18
C CYS A 6 2.81 -0.97 2.30
N ALA A 7 3.29 -1.51 3.41
CA ALA A 7 2.49 -1.88 4.58
C ALA A 7 1.83 -0.67 5.27
N GLY A 8 2.46 0.50 5.21
CA GLY A 8 1.91 1.74 5.76
C GLY A 8 0.83 2.40 4.90
N CYS A 9 0.69 2.01 3.63
CA CYS A 9 -0.16 2.69 2.65
C CYS A 9 -1.48 1.96 2.33
N GLY A 10 -1.79 0.86 3.01
CA GLY A 10 -2.88 -0.04 2.58
C GLY A 10 -2.60 -0.77 1.27
N LEU A 11 -1.39 -0.64 0.69
CA LEU A 11 -0.99 -1.25 -0.58
C LEU A 11 -0.38 -2.65 -0.42
N ALA A 12 -0.22 -3.11 0.82
CA ALA A 12 0.22 -4.47 1.12
C ALA A 12 -0.96 -5.43 0.98
N ASN A 13 -0.83 -6.38 0.07
CA ASN A 13 -1.75 -7.49 -0.06
C ASN A 13 -1.17 -8.71 0.67
N ILE A 14 -1.89 -9.21 1.66
CA ILE A 14 -1.50 -10.37 2.46
C ILE A 14 -2.13 -11.60 1.82
N ASP A 15 -1.30 -12.44 1.22
CA ASP A 15 -1.69 -13.75 0.73
C ASP A 15 -1.94 -14.70 1.91
N GLY A 16 -2.93 -15.59 1.78
CA GLY A 16 -3.34 -16.51 2.85
C GLY A 16 -2.25 -17.46 3.36
N ASN A 17 -1.14 -17.58 2.63
CA ASN A 17 0.06 -18.33 3.02
C ASN A 17 1.07 -17.52 3.84
N GLY A 18 0.72 -16.30 4.26
CA GLY A 18 1.61 -15.42 5.05
C GLY A 18 2.62 -14.63 4.21
N GLY A 19 2.59 -14.77 2.88
CA GLY A 19 3.33 -13.90 1.98
C GLY A 19 2.64 -12.54 1.86
N SER A 20 3.38 -11.44 1.97
CA SER A 20 2.82 -10.12 1.68
C SER A 20 3.46 -9.57 0.42
N LYS A 21 2.67 -8.96 -0.47
CA LYS A 21 3.17 -8.34 -1.70
C LYS A 21 2.68 -6.91 -1.81
N CYS A 22 3.54 -6.03 -2.30
CA CYS A 22 3.18 -4.66 -2.59
C CYS A 22 2.47 -4.60 -3.93
N TYR A 23 1.21 -4.16 -3.95
CA TYR A 23 0.45 -4.06 -5.19
C TYR A 23 1.06 -3.02 -6.14
N ALA A 24 1.54 -1.89 -5.61
CA ALA A 24 2.09 -0.81 -6.42
C ALA A 24 3.47 -1.09 -7.02
N LEU A 25 4.28 -1.94 -6.39
CA LEU A 25 5.66 -2.24 -6.81
C LEU A 25 5.84 -3.66 -7.35
N GLY A 26 4.83 -4.52 -7.21
CA GLY A 26 4.93 -5.93 -7.61
C GLY A 26 5.97 -6.74 -6.82
N ARG A 27 6.51 -6.21 -5.72
CA ARG A 27 7.55 -6.87 -4.91
C ARG A 27 6.99 -7.56 -3.68
N VAL A 28 7.68 -8.60 -3.22
CA VAL A 28 7.40 -9.24 -1.93
C VAL A 28 7.82 -8.30 -0.79
N ILE A 29 7.00 -8.26 0.24
CA ILE A 29 7.17 -7.50 1.48
C ILE A 29 7.52 -8.51 2.57
N ASP A 30 8.68 -8.33 3.18
CA ASP A 30 9.09 -9.11 4.33
C ASP A 30 8.29 -8.74 5.59
N ALA A 31 8.20 -9.67 6.54
CA ALA A 31 7.50 -9.47 7.80
C ALA A 31 8.04 -8.28 8.62
N LYS A 32 9.32 -7.94 8.45
CA LYS A 32 9.94 -6.77 9.06
C LYS A 32 9.36 -5.47 8.49
N GLU A 33 9.08 -5.44 7.18
CA GLU A 33 8.49 -4.29 6.50
C GLU A 33 6.98 -4.19 6.78
N LEU A 34 6.28 -5.31 6.96
CA LEU A 34 4.88 -5.33 7.44
C LEU A 34 4.70 -4.64 8.79
N ARG A 35 5.66 -4.81 9.71
CA ARG A 35 5.62 -4.14 11.03
C ARG A 35 5.98 -2.67 10.97
N GLN A 36 6.54 -2.20 9.85
CA GLN A 36 6.98 -0.82 9.69
C GLN A 36 5.89 -0.02 8.94
N ARG A 37 5.11 0.75 9.71
CA ARG A 37 4.00 1.60 9.22
C ARG A 37 4.36 3.09 9.01
N TRP A 38 5.63 3.47 9.01
CA TRP A 38 6.06 4.86 9.25
C TRP A 38 6.43 5.64 7.99
N ALA A 39 6.49 5.01 6.81
CA ALA A 39 6.89 5.70 5.58
C ALA A 39 6.09 5.26 4.35
N CYS A 40 4.93 5.87 4.14
CA CYS A 40 4.20 5.70 2.89
C CYS A 40 4.76 6.65 1.81
N HIS A 41 5.54 6.13 0.86
CA HIS A 41 6.08 6.95 -0.24
C HIS A 41 4.98 7.46 -1.21
N TYR A 42 3.85 6.74 -1.27
CA TYR A 42 2.67 7.19 -2.00
C TYR A 42 1.86 8.25 -1.25
N TYR A 43 2.25 8.63 -0.01
CA TYR A 43 1.55 9.61 0.84
C TYR A 43 0.03 9.39 0.89
N LEU A 44 -0.41 8.13 0.78
CA LEU A 44 -1.81 7.77 0.87
C LEU A 44 -2.00 7.07 2.22
N PRO A 45 -2.67 7.72 3.19
CA PRO A 45 -3.09 7.01 4.40
C PRO A 45 -4.05 5.89 4.01
N VAL A 46 -4.23 4.92 4.90
CA VAL A 46 -5.28 3.90 4.71
C VAL A 46 -6.63 4.63 4.71
N ILE A 47 -7.30 4.61 3.57
CA ILE A 47 -8.63 5.18 3.39
C ILE A 47 -9.64 4.10 3.79
N GLU A 48 -10.57 4.48 4.65
CA GLU A 48 -11.64 3.62 5.12
C GLU A 48 -12.97 4.13 4.56
N GLU A 49 -13.75 3.23 3.97
CA GLU A 49 -15.09 3.50 3.45
C GLU A 49 -16.05 2.53 4.18
N ASP A 50 -17.15 3.05 4.74
CA ASP A 50 -18.08 2.27 5.58
C ASP A 50 -17.42 1.51 6.75
N GLY A 51 -16.38 2.11 7.35
CA GLY A 51 -15.64 1.50 8.46
C GLY A 51 -14.78 0.30 8.06
N ARG A 52 -14.54 0.09 6.75
CA ARG A 52 -13.64 -0.93 6.22
C ARG A 52 -12.52 -0.28 5.44
N PRO A 53 -11.25 -0.68 5.64
CA PRO A 53 -10.15 -0.20 4.82
C PRO A 53 -10.37 -0.64 3.37
N LEU A 54 -10.17 0.28 2.43
CA LEU A 54 -10.20 -0.03 1.02
C LEU A 54 -9.17 -1.10 0.68
N THR A 55 -9.44 -1.88 -0.35
CA THR A 55 -8.50 -2.91 -0.81
C THR A 55 -7.19 -2.27 -1.29
N PRO A 56 -6.07 -3.03 -1.28
CA PRO A 56 -4.81 -2.56 -1.86
C PRO A 56 -4.92 -2.10 -3.31
N PHE A 57 -5.82 -2.72 -4.07
CA PHE A 57 -6.12 -2.35 -5.45
C PHE A 57 -6.84 -0.99 -5.54
N GLN A 58 -7.83 -0.76 -4.69
CA GLN A 58 -8.55 0.53 -4.65
C GLN A 58 -7.64 1.67 -4.22
N HIS A 59 -6.77 1.46 -3.21
CA HIS A 59 -5.75 2.43 -2.83
C HIS A 59 -4.80 2.74 -3.99
N TYR A 60 -4.41 1.73 -4.77
CA TYR A 60 -3.57 1.92 -5.95
C TYR A 60 -4.28 2.74 -7.04
N LEU A 61 -5.55 2.44 -7.35
CA LEU A 61 -6.33 3.18 -8.34
C LEU A 61 -6.51 4.65 -7.94
N LEU A 62 -6.90 4.92 -6.69
CA LEU A 62 -7.04 6.29 -6.17
C LEU A 62 -5.72 7.05 -6.32
N LYS A 63 -4.60 6.38 -6.04
CA LYS A 63 -3.30 7.01 -6.16
C LYS A 63 -2.87 7.25 -7.59
N GLN A 64 -3.20 6.34 -8.51
CA GLN A 64 -2.96 6.55 -9.93
C GLN A 64 -3.77 7.73 -10.47
N ASP A 65 -5.05 7.84 -10.12
CA ASP A 65 -5.91 8.97 -10.52
C ASP A 65 -5.34 10.30 -10.01
N GLU A 66 -4.91 10.36 -8.74
CA GLU A 66 -4.23 11.53 -8.16
C GLU A 66 -2.93 11.92 -8.90
N ILE A 67 -2.17 10.94 -9.38
CA ILE A 67 -0.94 11.19 -10.14
C ILE A 67 -1.28 11.69 -11.55
N ASP A 68 -2.26 11.08 -12.20
CA ASP A 68 -2.69 11.44 -13.55
C ASP A 68 -3.30 12.85 -13.58
N ARG A 69 -4.11 13.20 -12.59
CA ARG A 69 -4.69 14.56 -12.42
C ARG A 69 -3.67 15.65 -12.12
N LYS A 70 -2.49 15.29 -11.61
CA LYS A 70 -1.39 16.23 -11.31
C LYS A 70 -0.41 16.40 -12.47
N LYS A 71 -0.63 15.70 -13.58
CA LYS A 71 0.19 15.77 -14.79
C LYS A 71 -0.39 16.76 -15.79
#